data_AF-A0A7J5EF92-F1
#
_entry.id   AF-A0A7J5EF92-F1
#
_cell.length_a   1.000
_cell.length_b   1.000
_cell.length_c   1.000
_cell.angle_alpha   90.00
_cell.angle_beta   90.00
_cell.angle_gamma   90.00
#
_symmetry.space_group_name_H-M   'P 1'
#
loop_
_entity.id
_entity.type
_entity.pdbx_description
1 polymer ?
#
loop_
_entity_poly.entity_id
_entity_poly.type
_entity_poly.pdbx_seq_one_letter_code
_entity_poly.pdbx_strand_id
1 'polypeptide(L)'
;MMLKIKQVLSSPQLLYLIGLCSIAIGLSLSKPLIGIGQLIIGFAWLLEGNYANRIRAFFTNKLAWVLISFFVISLLGLLYTTNFSYGITDIKRKLPFFVLPFILFSVKLTSKELKLVFLVYLVGVLAATFWSIFVKLGGLGITIVDDRDLSRFNSHIRFGLEICLAIFGLAYYVYKEQNRKTKAILSITLLWLVAFLFILNLFTGVLVLAITSIVLMLFYGFKTSSVKTKLVLFLFPIVVVGLSGYFINKSITNFYHTSTAILEEKKYSPYGEKYWHDLNNDDKENGNYVYRNIAKEELEYAWNKVSNIHYRGKDLKGQPVEATLIRFLTSKGEYKNQKAVMNLTPKEIKAIEQGISNCNYLTSNAFERRINSIIWEFDNYNRGRDYNGHSIVMRWVYWKTAFAIFKENILFGVGTGDIQDAFNKQYDKDNSILTEKFRLRAHNQFITAFVTYGFIGGILFLVFLFYPFIALNLKQHFLYLAFFLVMIISMFTEDTLDTQVGLTLFVFFNSLLIFNKEEL
;
A
#
# COMPACT_ATOMS: atom_id res chain seq x y z
N MET A 1 -42.83 15.33 20.92
CA MET A 1 -41.66 14.50 20.57
C MET A 1 -41.03 14.90 19.23
N MET A 2 -41.81 14.98 18.13
CA MET A 2 -41.32 15.43 16.81
C MET A 2 -40.67 16.84 16.82
N LEU A 3 -41.22 17.81 17.55
CA LEU A 3 -40.64 19.16 17.66
C LEU A 3 -39.25 19.17 18.34
N LYS A 4 -39.06 18.39 19.41
CA LYS A 4 -37.74 18.23 20.07
C LYS A 4 -36.74 17.51 19.17
N ILE A 5 -37.18 16.49 18.42
CA ILE A 5 -36.34 15.79 17.44
C ILE A 5 -35.91 16.75 16.33
N LYS A 6 -36.82 17.60 15.83
CA LYS A 6 -36.52 18.61 14.81
C LYS A 6 -35.52 19.66 15.31
N GLN A 7 -35.64 20.08 16.58
CA GLN A 7 -34.77 21.08 17.21
C GLN A 7 -33.37 20.54 17.57
N VAL A 8 -33.26 19.24 17.87
CA VAL A 8 -31.98 18.55 18.10
C VAL A 8 -31.26 18.25 16.79
N LEU A 9 -31.98 17.77 15.77
CA LEU A 9 -31.44 17.53 14.42
C LEU A 9 -31.04 18.81 13.69
N SER A 10 -31.54 19.98 14.11
CA SER A 10 -31.15 21.28 13.57
C SER A 10 -29.92 21.90 14.24
N SER A 11 -29.30 21.23 15.23
CA SER A 11 -28.05 21.71 15.83
C SER A 11 -26.89 21.55 14.84
N PRO A 12 -26.19 22.65 14.44
CA PRO A 12 -25.03 22.55 13.56
C PRO A 12 -23.95 21.60 14.09
N GLN A 13 -23.73 21.56 15.41
CA GLN A 13 -22.77 20.66 16.04
C GLN A 13 -23.11 19.17 15.81
N LEU A 14 -24.38 18.79 15.95
CA LEU A 14 -24.79 17.41 15.70
C LEU A 14 -24.61 17.03 14.23
N LEU A 15 -24.93 17.95 13.32
CA LEU A 15 -24.74 17.72 11.88
C LEU A 15 -23.25 17.58 11.53
N TYR A 16 -22.37 18.41 12.11
CA TYR A 16 -20.93 18.19 11.98
C TYR A 16 -20.55 16.79 12.43
N LEU A 17 -20.95 16.38 13.64
CA LEU A 17 -20.61 15.07 14.18
C LEU A 17 -21.11 13.92 13.29
N ILE A 18 -22.34 14.01 12.77
CA ILE A 18 -22.89 13.03 11.81
C ILE A 18 -22.05 12.99 10.54
N GLY A 19 -21.71 14.15 9.98
CA GLY A 19 -20.90 14.25 8.76
C GLY A 19 -19.49 13.69 8.96
N LEU A 20 -18.84 13.99 10.09
CA LEU A 20 -17.52 13.45 10.45
C LEU A 20 -17.57 11.93 10.66
N CYS A 21 -18.60 11.42 11.33
CA CYS A 21 -18.81 9.98 11.50
C CYS A 21 -19.08 9.28 10.16
N SER A 22 -19.82 9.92 9.24
CA SER A 22 -20.05 9.41 7.88
C SER A 22 -18.75 9.32 7.07
N ILE A 23 -17.88 10.34 7.16
CA ILE A 23 -16.54 10.29 6.55
C ILE A 23 -15.73 9.14 7.19
N ALA A 24 -15.68 9.10 8.52
CA ALA A 24 -14.91 8.13 9.29
C ALA A 24 -15.25 6.67 8.94
N ILE A 25 -16.53 6.29 8.92
CA ILE A 25 -16.94 4.93 8.54
C ILE A 25 -16.81 4.70 7.02
N GLY A 26 -17.06 5.74 6.22
CA GLY A 26 -16.98 5.69 4.76
C GLY A 26 -15.57 5.43 4.25
N LEU A 27 -14.54 5.87 4.98
CA LEU A 27 -13.14 5.61 4.65
C LEU A 27 -12.89 4.13 4.36
N SER A 28 -13.38 3.22 5.21
CA SER A 28 -13.12 1.77 5.07
C SER A 28 -14.21 0.99 4.33
N LEU A 29 -15.44 1.52 4.26
CA LEU A 29 -16.59 0.75 3.74
C LEU A 29 -17.20 1.32 2.46
N SER A 30 -17.13 2.63 2.20
CA SER A 30 -17.90 3.26 1.11
C SER A 30 -17.44 4.67 0.75
N LYS A 31 -16.90 4.83 -0.47
CA LYS A 31 -16.59 6.15 -1.05
C LYS A 31 -17.81 7.08 -1.13
N PRO A 32 -19.04 6.61 -1.47
CA PRO A 32 -20.24 7.43 -1.35
C PRO A 32 -20.49 8.00 0.06
N LEU A 33 -20.25 7.24 1.13
CA LEU A 33 -20.43 7.74 2.51
C LEU A 33 -19.45 8.87 2.85
N ILE A 34 -18.25 8.85 2.28
CA ILE A 34 -17.30 9.96 2.37
C ILE A 34 -17.90 11.23 1.75
N GLY A 35 -18.44 11.13 0.53
CA GLY A 35 -19.06 12.25 -0.16
C GLY A 35 -20.29 12.79 0.58
N ILE A 36 -21.17 11.90 1.07
CA ILE A 36 -22.34 12.28 1.88
C ILE A 36 -21.89 13.01 3.15
N GLY A 37 -20.86 12.52 3.83
CA GLY A 37 -20.33 13.18 5.03
C GLY A 37 -19.79 14.58 4.73
N GLN A 38 -19.08 14.77 3.62
CA GLN A 38 -18.62 16.09 3.15
C GLN A 38 -19.78 17.04 2.84
N LEU A 39 -20.86 16.55 2.25
CA LEU A 39 -22.07 17.35 2.02
C LEU A 39 -22.77 17.74 3.33
N ILE A 40 -22.87 16.82 4.29
CA ILE A 40 -23.50 17.08 5.60
C ILE A 40 -22.72 18.15 6.36
N ILE A 41 -21.38 18.07 6.44
CA ILE A 41 -20.60 19.11 7.12
C ILE A 41 -20.67 20.46 6.40
N GLY A 42 -20.77 20.47 5.06
CA GLY A 42 -20.98 21.69 4.28
C GLY A 42 -22.34 22.32 4.57
N PHE A 43 -23.39 21.50 4.66
CA PHE A 43 -24.72 21.95 5.03
C PHE A 43 -24.78 22.46 6.48
N ALA A 44 -24.10 21.78 7.41
CA ALA A 44 -23.96 22.24 8.80
C ALA A 44 -23.30 23.62 8.88
N TRP A 45 -22.24 23.83 8.09
CA TRP A 45 -21.54 25.12 7.98
C TRP A 45 -22.45 26.24 7.48
N LEU A 46 -23.29 25.95 6.49
CA LEU A 46 -24.29 26.90 6.01
C LEU A 46 -25.34 27.23 7.09
N LEU A 47 -25.83 26.25 7.83
CA LEU A 47 -26.84 26.51 8.88
C LEU A 47 -26.30 27.33 10.06
N GLU A 48 -25.03 27.21 10.39
CA GLU A 48 -24.40 27.89 11.53
C GLU A 48 -24.26 29.41 11.34
N GLY A 49 -24.19 29.88 10.08
CA GLY A 49 -24.12 31.31 9.78
C GLY A 49 -22.75 31.95 10.10
N ASN A 50 -22.78 33.26 10.39
CA ASN A 50 -21.59 34.10 10.66
C ASN A 50 -20.50 34.03 9.58
N TYR A 51 -20.91 33.96 8.32
CA TYR A 51 -20.02 33.65 7.18
C TYR A 51 -18.86 34.64 7.05
N ALA A 52 -19.13 35.95 7.14
CA ALA A 52 -18.13 36.98 6.92
C ALA A 52 -16.95 36.87 7.91
N ASN A 53 -17.24 36.66 9.19
CA ASN A 53 -16.19 36.52 10.21
C ASN A 53 -15.42 35.20 10.07
N ARG A 54 -16.09 34.11 9.72
CA ARG A 54 -15.45 32.79 9.54
C ARG A 54 -14.54 32.76 8.31
N ILE A 55 -15.03 33.29 7.18
CA ILE A 55 -14.23 33.46 5.96
C ILE A 55 -13.02 34.34 6.26
N ARG A 56 -13.22 35.50 6.90
CA ARG A 56 -12.13 36.39 7.31
C ARG A 56 -11.14 35.66 8.21
N ALA A 57 -11.60 34.97 9.25
CA ALA A 57 -10.74 34.25 10.20
C ALA A 57 -9.91 33.14 9.54
N PHE A 58 -10.47 32.46 8.53
CA PHE A 58 -9.74 31.47 7.76
C PHE A 58 -8.63 32.12 6.92
N PHE A 59 -8.97 33.12 6.11
CA PHE A 59 -8.00 33.75 5.20
C PHE A 59 -7.00 34.68 5.87
N THR A 60 -7.20 35.07 7.15
CA THR A 60 -6.17 35.75 7.94
C THR A 60 -5.21 34.79 8.64
N ASN A 61 -5.51 33.49 8.68
CA ASN A 61 -4.70 32.51 9.37
C ASN A 61 -3.59 31.94 8.46
N LYS A 62 -2.32 32.10 8.85
CA LYS A 62 -1.17 31.59 8.11
C LYS A 62 -1.20 30.07 7.91
N LEU A 63 -1.68 29.32 8.91
CA LEU A 63 -1.79 27.86 8.82
C LEU A 63 -2.85 27.42 7.82
N ALA A 64 -3.98 28.15 7.75
CA ALA A 64 -5.04 27.86 6.79
C ALA A 64 -4.53 27.98 5.35
N TRP A 65 -3.76 29.03 5.03
CA TRP A 65 -3.09 29.18 3.73
C TRP A 65 -2.17 28.02 3.39
N VAL A 66 -1.40 27.55 4.37
CA VAL A 66 -0.52 26.39 4.17
C VAL A 66 -1.33 25.12 3.91
N LEU A 67 -2.44 24.90 4.60
CA LEU A 67 -3.28 23.70 4.42
C LEU A 67 -3.99 23.66 3.06
N ILE A 68 -4.29 24.82 2.46
CA ILE A 68 -4.90 24.87 1.12
C ILE A 68 -3.87 25.02 -0.01
N SER A 69 -2.58 25.24 0.29
CA SER A 69 -1.58 25.56 -0.72
C SER A 69 -1.40 24.44 -1.75
N PHE A 70 -1.56 23.17 -1.34
CA PHE A 70 -1.51 22.04 -2.28
C PHE A 70 -2.69 22.00 -3.26
N PHE A 71 -3.87 22.46 -2.83
CA PHE A 71 -4.99 22.65 -3.75
C PHE A 71 -4.75 23.83 -4.69
N VAL A 72 -4.28 24.96 -4.15
CA VAL A 72 -3.96 26.16 -4.93
C VAL A 72 -2.92 25.87 -6.00
N ILE A 73 -1.86 25.13 -5.68
CA ILE A 73 -0.87 24.78 -6.70
C ILE A 73 -1.41 23.84 -7.76
N SER A 74 -2.33 22.94 -7.40
CA SER A 74 -3.02 22.11 -8.37
C SER A 74 -3.82 22.96 -9.36
N LEU A 75 -4.46 24.03 -8.88
CA LEU A 75 -5.14 25.00 -9.75
C LEU A 75 -4.17 25.79 -10.63
N LEU A 76 -3.05 26.27 -10.09
CA LEU A 76 -2.03 26.96 -10.87
C LEU A 76 -1.42 26.04 -11.94
N GLY A 77 -1.29 24.75 -11.64
CA GLY A 77 -0.84 23.73 -12.59
C GLY A 77 -1.74 23.55 -13.81
N LEU A 78 -3.00 24.03 -13.76
CA LEU A 78 -3.88 24.05 -14.94
C LEU A 78 -3.51 25.13 -15.95
N LEU A 79 -2.79 26.19 -15.55
CA LEU A 79 -2.41 27.29 -16.44
C LEU A 79 -1.48 26.85 -17.57
N TYR A 80 -0.75 25.76 -17.35
CA TYR A 80 0.18 25.15 -18.31
C TYR A 80 -0.13 23.67 -18.54
N THR A 81 -1.41 23.29 -18.37
CA THR A 81 -1.93 21.95 -18.71
C THR A 81 -2.49 21.96 -20.14
N THR A 82 -2.29 20.86 -20.87
CA THR A 82 -2.91 20.61 -22.17
C THR A 82 -4.08 19.62 -22.07
N ASN A 83 -3.96 18.58 -21.24
CA ASN A 83 -4.99 17.59 -20.95
C ASN A 83 -5.96 18.06 -19.85
N PHE A 84 -6.87 18.97 -20.21
CA PHE A 84 -7.88 19.47 -19.28
C PHE A 84 -8.89 18.42 -18.79
N SER A 85 -9.11 17.35 -19.56
CA SER A 85 -9.99 16.25 -19.15
C SER A 85 -9.48 15.57 -17.89
N TYR A 86 -8.19 15.21 -17.88
CA TYR A 86 -7.53 14.69 -16.68
C TYR A 86 -7.41 15.77 -15.60
N GLY A 87 -6.96 16.97 -15.97
CA GLY A 87 -6.72 18.08 -15.03
C GLY A 87 -7.95 18.43 -14.19
N ILE A 88 -9.13 18.58 -14.80
CA ILE A 88 -10.39 18.89 -14.08
C ILE A 88 -10.78 17.73 -13.16
N THR A 89 -10.59 16.48 -13.61
CA THR A 89 -10.87 15.29 -12.79
C THR A 89 -9.97 15.25 -11.56
N ASP A 90 -8.69 15.59 -11.72
CA ASP A 90 -7.74 15.68 -10.60
C ASP A 90 -8.11 16.80 -9.61
N ILE A 91 -8.49 17.99 -10.10
CA ILE A 91 -8.97 19.09 -9.24
C ILE A 91 -10.20 18.68 -8.45
N LYS A 92 -11.19 18.04 -9.08
CA LYS A 92 -12.40 17.56 -8.39
C LYS A 92 -12.04 16.58 -7.27
N ARG A 93 -11.10 15.67 -7.52
CA ARG A 93 -10.58 14.74 -6.51
C ARG A 93 -9.86 15.46 -5.38
N LYS A 94 -9.14 16.56 -5.69
CA LYS A 94 -8.37 17.37 -4.73
C LYS A 94 -9.18 18.42 -3.97
N LEU A 95 -10.44 18.65 -4.33
CA LEU A 95 -11.34 19.58 -3.65
C LEU A 95 -11.40 19.42 -2.12
N PRO A 96 -11.34 18.20 -1.53
CA PRO A 96 -11.34 18.07 -0.08
C PRO A 96 -10.15 18.73 0.62
N PHE A 97 -8.99 18.93 -0.05
CA PHE A 97 -7.87 19.72 0.50
C PHE A 97 -8.25 21.17 0.79
N PHE A 98 -9.25 21.71 0.10
CA PHE A 98 -9.80 23.02 0.41
C PHE A 98 -10.97 22.93 1.39
N VAL A 99 -11.96 22.10 1.06
CA VAL A 99 -13.24 22.05 1.78
C VAL A 99 -13.09 21.60 3.23
N LEU A 100 -12.31 20.54 3.49
CA LEU A 100 -12.19 19.99 4.83
C LEU A 100 -11.45 20.92 5.79
N PRO A 101 -10.24 21.45 5.47
CA PRO A 101 -9.61 22.42 6.35
C PRO A 101 -10.44 23.68 6.54
N PHE A 102 -11.12 24.17 5.50
CA PHE A 102 -11.96 25.35 5.56
C PHE A 102 -13.11 25.20 6.55
N ILE A 103 -13.87 24.10 6.46
CA ILE A 103 -15.00 23.84 7.35
C ILE A 103 -14.49 23.54 8.76
N LEU A 104 -13.55 22.61 8.89
CA LEU A 104 -13.06 22.11 10.19
C LEU A 104 -12.29 23.15 11.00
N PHE A 105 -11.71 24.17 10.36
CA PHE A 105 -11.04 25.27 11.07
C PHE A 105 -11.94 25.95 12.11
N SER A 106 -13.25 25.98 11.84
CA SER A 106 -14.24 26.63 12.70
C SER A 106 -14.98 25.68 13.64
N VAL A 107 -14.72 24.38 13.55
CA VAL A 107 -15.40 23.36 14.36
C VAL A 107 -14.50 22.98 15.54
N LYS A 108 -15.00 23.21 16.75
CA LYS A 108 -14.36 22.73 17.99
C LYS A 108 -15.06 21.46 18.46
N LEU A 109 -14.30 20.39 18.59
CA LEU A 109 -14.78 19.10 19.09
C LEU A 109 -14.24 18.86 20.49
N THR A 110 -15.09 18.34 21.36
CA THR A 110 -14.68 17.84 22.66
C THR A 110 -13.91 16.53 22.53
N SER A 111 -13.08 16.19 23.54
CA SER A 111 -12.44 14.87 23.66
C SER A 111 -13.40 13.68 23.46
N LYS A 112 -14.67 13.81 23.91
CA LYS A 112 -15.69 12.77 23.77
C LYS A 112 -16.14 12.61 22.32
N GLU A 113 -16.34 13.71 21.60
CA GLU A 113 -16.72 13.70 20.18
C GLU A 113 -15.57 13.19 19.30
N LEU A 114 -14.33 13.61 19.57
CA LEU A 114 -13.16 13.06 18.89
C LEU A 114 -13.03 11.54 19.09
N LYS A 115 -13.20 11.07 20.33
CA LYS A 115 -13.22 9.63 20.64
C LYS A 115 -14.34 8.92 19.89
N LEU A 116 -15.53 9.51 19.78
CA LEU A 116 -16.63 8.94 19.01
C LEU A 116 -16.29 8.80 17.52
N VAL A 117 -15.76 9.86 16.90
CA VAL A 117 -15.34 9.83 15.48
C VAL A 117 -14.31 8.73 15.25
N PHE A 118 -13.32 8.60 16.14
CA PHE A 118 -12.34 7.52 16.07
C PHE A 118 -12.96 6.12 16.24
N LEU A 119 -13.89 5.95 17.18
CA LEU A 119 -14.58 4.67 17.38
C LEU A 119 -15.43 4.28 16.17
N VAL A 120 -16.10 5.24 15.52
CA VAL A 120 -16.85 5.00 14.28
C VAL A 120 -15.92 4.61 13.13
N TYR A 121 -14.78 5.28 13.00
CA TYR A 121 -13.72 4.87 12.07
C TYR A 121 -13.26 3.43 12.34
N LEU A 122 -12.99 3.09 13.60
CA LEU A 122 -12.57 1.75 14.00
C LEU A 122 -13.62 0.68 13.67
N VAL A 123 -14.90 0.96 13.87
CA VAL A 123 -15.99 0.06 13.48
C VAL A 123 -15.99 -0.17 11.97
N GLY A 124 -15.77 0.87 11.17
CA GLY A 124 -15.62 0.75 9.72
C GLY A 124 -14.47 -0.19 9.33
N VAL A 125 -13.29 0.01 9.91
CA VAL A 125 -12.12 -0.85 9.68
C VAL A 125 -12.42 -2.29 10.08
N LEU A 126 -12.98 -2.52 11.28
CA LEU A 126 -13.29 -3.87 11.76
C LEU A 126 -14.31 -4.57 10.86
N ALA A 127 -15.38 -3.89 10.47
CA ALA A 127 -16.38 -4.43 9.55
C ALA A 127 -15.73 -4.86 8.22
N ALA A 128 -14.82 -4.05 7.67
CA ALA A 128 -14.07 -4.40 6.47
C ALA A 128 -13.17 -5.64 6.69
N THR A 129 -12.52 -5.77 7.87
CA THR A 129 -11.68 -6.94 8.18
C THR A 129 -12.52 -8.22 8.27
N PHE A 130 -13.66 -8.18 8.98
CA PHE A 130 -14.54 -9.34 9.10
C PHE A 130 -15.16 -9.74 7.77
N TRP A 131 -15.56 -8.76 6.95
CA TRP A 131 -16.03 -9.01 5.60
C TRP A 131 -14.97 -9.72 4.75
N SER A 132 -13.72 -9.28 4.83
CA SER A 132 -12.61 -9.91 4.11
C SER A 132 -12.40 -11.36 4.54
N ILE A 133 -12.51 -11.66 5.84
CA ILE A 133 -12.42 -13.05 6.33
C ILE A 133 -13.61 -13.89 5.90
N PHE A 134 -14.84 -13.37 6.00
CA PHE A 134 -16.04 -14.05 5.52
C PHE A 134 -15.89 -14.50 4.06
N VAL A 135 -15.37 -13.60 3.22
CA VAL A 135 -15.08 -13.87 1.81
C VAL A 135 -13.97 -14.91 1.67
N LYS A 136 -12.85 -14.79 2.41
CA LYS A 136 -11.73 -15.75 2.38
C LYS A 136 -12.16 -17.16 2.77
N LEU A 137 -13.13 -17.28 3.69
CA LEU A 137 -13.71 -18.55 4.12
C LEU A 137 -14.77 -19.11 3.16
N GLY A 138 -14.94 -18.52 1.98
CA GLY A 138 -15.86 -19.01 0.95
C GLY A 138 -17.28 -18.49 1.08
N GLY A 139 -17.53 -17.45 1.90
CA GLY A 139 -18.87 -16.91 2.14
C GLY A 139 -19.62 -16.41 0.89
N LEU A 140 -18.91 -16.18 -0.22
CA LEU A 140 -19.51 -15.81 -1.52
C LEU A 140 -19.42 -16.92 -2.58
N GLY A 141 -18.89 -18.10 -2.25
CA GLY A 141 -18.72 -19.21 -3.22
C GLY A 141 -17.76 -18.92 -4.37
N ILE A 142 -16.93 -17.88 -4.27
CA ILE A 142 -15.93 -17.52 -5.29
C ILE A 142 -14.52 -17.91 -4.86
N THR A 143 -13.75 -18.45 -5.80
CA THR A 143 -12.34 -18.80 -5.58
C THR A 143 -11.48 -17.55 -5.71
N ILE A 144 -10.83 -17.14 -4.63
CA ILE A 144 -9.88 -16.02 -4.64
C ILE A 144 -8.47 -16.59 -4.71
N VAL A 145 -7.77 -16.22 -5.77
CA VAL A 145 -6.40 -16.67 -6.04
C VAL A 145 -5.38 -15.69 -5.45
N ASP A 146 -5.64 -14.38 -5.51
CA ASP A 146 -4.80 -13.34 -4.91
C ASP A 146 -5.44 -12.77 -3.64
N ASP A 147 -4.76 -12.89 -2.50
CA ASP A 147 -5.21 -12.33 -1.22
C ASP A 147 -5.45 -10.80 -1.31
N ARG A 148 -4.84 -10.10 -2.26
CA ARG A 148 -5.06 -8.66 -2.50
C ARG A 148 -6.50 -8.34 -2.88
N ASP A 149 -7.22 -9.28 -3.49
CA ASP A 149 -8.62 -9.12 -3.92
C ASP A 149 -9.61 -9.25 -2.76
N LEU A 150 -9.12 -9.63 -1.56
CA LEU A 150 -9.93 -9.65 -0.34
C LEU A 150 -10.22 -8.24 0.18
N SER A 151 -9.38 -7.26 -0.18
CA SER A 151 -9.65 -5.84 0.07
C SER A 151 -10.70 -5.32 -0.91
N ARG A 152 -11.98 -5.54 -0.57
CA ARG A 152 -13.13 -5.29 -1.46
C ARG A 152 -13.52 -3.83 -1.61
N PHE A 153 -13.45 -3.08 -0.52
CA PHE A 153 -13.98 -1.71 -0.47
C PHE A 153 -12.96 -0.68 -0.97
N ASN A 154 -11.67 -0.96 -0.75
CA ASN A 154 -10.53 -0.12 -1.11
C ASN A 154 -9.37 -0.96 -1.64
N SER A 155 -8.34 -0.32 -2.22
CA SER A 155 -7.13 -1.08 -2.56
C SER A 155 -6.46 -1.63 -1.30
N HIS A 156 -5.86 -2.81 -1.42
CA HIS A 156 -5.15 -3.50 -0.33
C HIS A 156 -4.10 -2.62 0.35
N ILE A 157 -3.45 -1.71 -0.39
CA ILE A 157 -2.49 -0.76 0.19
C ILE A 157 -3.20 0.26 1.08
N ARG A 158 -4.28 0.89 0.61
CA ARG A 158 -5.04 1.88 1.41
C ARG A 158 -5.63 1.24 2.66
N PHE A 159 -6.19 0.04 2.51
CA PHE A 159 -6.74 -0.69 3.63
C PHE A 159 -5.67 -1.04 4.69
N GLY A 160 -4.46 -1.42 4.27
CA GLY A 160 -3.32 -1.60 5.17
C GLY A 160 -2.96 -0.33 5.96
N LEU A 161 -3.02 0.86 5.32
CA LEU A 161 -2.77 2.13 6.01
C LEU A 161 -3.87 2.47 7.02
N GLU A 162 -5.13 2.23 6.67
CA GLU A 162 -6.26 2.45 7.56
C GLU A 162 -6.15 1.57 8.81
N ILE A 163 -5.78 0.30 8.64
CA ILE A 163 -5.50 -0.63 9.74
C ILE A 163 -4.33 -0.12 10.61
N CYS A 164 -3.24 0.36 10.01
CA CYS A 164 -2.11 0.92 10.77
C CYS A 164 -2.54 2.11 11.64
N LEU A 165 -3.32 3.03 11.08
CA LEU A 165 -3.84 4.18 11.82
C LEU A 165 -4.77 3.73 12.97
N ALA A 166 -5.62 2.75 12.73
CA ALA A 166 -6.49 2.16 13.76
C ALA A 166 -5.67 1.48 14.87
N ILE A 167 -4.59 0.76 14.54
CA ILE A 167 -3.69 0.13 15.52
C ILE A 167 -3.05 1.17 16.42
N PHE A 168 -2.47 2.25 15.87
CA PHE A 168 -1.85 3.29 16.69
C PHE A 168 -2.86 4.06 17.53
N GLY A 169 -4.04 4.36 16.99
CA GLY A 169 -5.13 4.96 17.76
C GLY A 169 -5.62 4.06 18.89
N LEU A 170 -5.77 2.76 18.64
CA LEU A 170 -6.10 1.76 19.67
C LEU A 170 -5.01 1.69 20.73
N ALA A 171 -3.73 1.67 20.36
CA ALA A 171 -2.62 1.64 21.32
C ALA A 171 -2.67 2.83 22.28
N TYR A 172 -2.98 4.03 21.76
CA TYR A 172 -3.20 5.23 22.57
C TYR A 172 -4.37 5.06 23.55
N TYR A 173 -5.53 4.59 23.08
CA TYR A 173 -6.70 4.41 23.95
C TYR A 173 -6.53 3.27 24.96
N VAL A 174 -5.84 2.18 24.61
CA VAL A 174 -5.47 1.09 25.54
C VAL A 174 -4.57 1.62 26.67
N TYR A 175 -3.63 2.49 26.35
CA TYR A 175 -2.74 3.11 27.34
C TYR A 175 -3.51 4.01 28.31
N LYS A 176 -4.45 4.83 27.80
CA LYS A 176 -5.25 5.75 28.61
C LYS A 176 -6.37 5.08 29.41
N GLU A 177 -6.89 3.95 28.95
CA GLU A 177 -8.06 3.29 29.54
C GLU A 177 -7.75 2.64 30.91
N GLN A 178 -8.61 2.95 31.89
CA GLN A 178 -8.50 2.46 33.27
C GLN A 178 -9.44 1.27 33.52
N ASN A 179 -10.58 1.22 32.82
CA ASN A 179 -11.51 0.11 32.99
C ASN A 179 -10.93 -1.18 32.39
N ARG A 180 -10.69 -2.20 33.24
CA ARG A 180 -10.08 -3.48 32.81
C ARG A 180 -10.85 -4.20 31.70
N LYS A 181 -12.19 -4.17 31.73
CA LYS A 181 -13.02 -4.82 30.69
C LYS A 181 -12.87 -4.09 29.36
N THR A 182 -13.02 -2.77 29.35
CA THR A 182 -12.85 -1.96 28.13
C THR A 182 -11.42 -2.08 27.59
N LYS A 183 -10.41 -2.04 28.47
CA LYS A 183 -9.01 -2.24 28.11
C LYS A 183 -8.77 -3.60 27.46
N ALA A 184 -9.34 -4.68 28.00
CA ALA A 184 -9.24 -6.00 27.41
C ALA A 184 -9.87 -6.05 26.00
N ILE A 185 -11.06 -5.47 25.81
CA ILE A 185 -11.72 -5.40 24.50
C ILE A 185 -10.85 -4.64 23.49
N LEU A 186 -10.32 -3.47 23.87
CA LEU A 186 -9.44 -2.69 23.00
C LEU A 186 -8.13 -3.43 22.67
N SER A 187 -7.53 -4.12 23.64
CA SER A 187 -6.32 -4.93 23.42
C SER A 187 -6.57 -6.11 22.48
N ILE A 188 -7.69 -6.84 22.65
CA ILE A 188 -8.07 -7.93 21.74
C ILE A 188 -8.31 -7.40 20.34
N THR A 189 -8.97 -6.24 20.22
CA THR A 189 -9.20 -5.57 18.93
C THR A 189 -7.87 -5.18 18.27
N LEU A 190 -6.92 -4.65 19.04
CA LEU A 190 -5.59 -4.31 18.56
C LEU A 190 -4.84 -5.55 18.05
N LEU A 191 -4.87 -6.64 18.82
CA LEU A 191 -4.24 -7.91 18.43
C LEU A 191 -4.87 -8.49 17.15
N TRP A 192 -6.20 -8.40 17.02
CA TRP A 192 -6.91 -8.79 15.80
C TRP A 192 -6.40 -8.01 14.59
N LEU A 193 -6.34 -6.67 14.67
CA LEU A 193 -5.90 -5.84 13.56
C LEU A 193 -4.44 -6.10 13.17
N VAL A 194 -3.55 -6.32 14.15
CA VAL A 194 -2.16 -6.71 13.89
C VAL A 194 -2.11 -8.06 13.19
N ALA A 195 -2.82 -9.08 13.69
CA ALA A 195 -2.87 -10.40 13.08
C ALA A 195 -3.44 -10.36 11.66
N PHE A 196 -4.47 -9.54 11.43
CA PHE A 196 -5.13 -9.39 10.14
C PHE A 196 -4.20 -8.89 9.04
N LEU A 197 -3.25 -7.97 9.34
CA LEU A 197 -2.24 -7.53 8.38
C LEU A 197 -1.42 -8.70 7.81
N PHE A 198 -1.12 -9.70 8.64
CA PHE A 198 -0.39 -10.91 8.23
C PHE A 198 -1.31 -11.92 7.52
N ILE A 199 -2.55 -12.11 7.98
CA ILE A 199 -3.52 -13.03 7.37
C ILE A 199 -3.82 -12.68 5.91
N LEU A 200 -3.87 -11.38 5.58
CA LEU A 200 -4.09 -10.87 4.23
C LEU A 200 -2.81 -10.55 3.46
N ASN A 201 -1.62 -10.87 3.99
CA ASN A 201 -0.34 -10.57 3.35
C ASN A 201 -0.21 -9.08 2.93
N LEU A 202 -0.71 -8.16 3.75
CA LEU A 202 -0.67 -6.70 3.50
C LEU A 202 0.72 -6.13 3.77
N PHE A 203 1.69 -6.51 2.93
CA PHE A 203 3.12 -6.22 3.13
C PHE A 203 3.43 -4.73 3.34
N THR A 204 2.83 -3.84 2.55
CA THR A 204 3.01 -2.39 2.72
C THR A 204 2.51 -1.91 4.08
N GLY A 205 1.36 -2.43 4.55
CA GLY A 205 0.84 -2.14 5.89
C GLY A 205 1.78 -2.63 6.99
N VAL A 206 2.28 -3.86 6.88
CA VAL A 206 3.26 -4.42 7.83
C VAL A 206 4.53 -3.56 7.89
N LEU A 207 5.05 -3.13 6.74
CA LEU A 207 6.24 -2.27 6.66
C LEU A 207 5.98 -0.90 7.29
N VAL A 208 4.85 -0.27 6.99
CA VAL A 208 4.45 1.02 7.57
C VAL A 208 4.29 0.92 9.08
N LEU A 209 3.65 -0.14 9.59
CA LEU A 209 3.51 -0.40 11.02
C LEU A 209 4.88 -0.58 11.70
N ALA A 210 5.77 -1.36 11.11
CA ALA A 210 7.09 -1.65 11.64
C ALA A 210 7.98 -0.39 11.69
N ILE A 211 8.10 0.33 10.57
CA ILE A 211 8.91 1.56 10.51
C ILE A 211 8.35 2.62 11.45
N THR A 212 7.03 2.83 11.46
CA THR A 212 6.41 3.81 12.36
C THR A 212 6.67 3.46 13.83
N SER A 213 6.52 2.18 14.20
CA SER A 213 6.78 1.72 15.56
C SER A 213 8.24 1.93 15.96
N ILE A 214 9.19 1.61 15.08
CA ILE A 214 10.62 1.85 15.31
C ILE A 214 10.89 3.35 15.55
N VAL A 215 10.38 4.22 14.68
CA VAL A 215 10.59 5.67 14.82
C VAL A 215 9.98 6.21 16.12
N LEU A 216 8.78 5.77 16.48
CA LEU A 216 8.14 6.15 17.73
C LEU A 216 8.93 5.66 18.95
N MET A 217 9.39 4.40 18.94
CA MET A 217 10.19 3.83 20.03
C MET A 217 11.49 4.62 20.23
N LEU A 218 12.22 4.91 19.15
CA LEU A 218 13.44 5.73 19.22
C LEU A 218 13.14 7.14 19.74
N PHE A 219 12.10 7.79 19.21
CA PHE A 219 11.71 9.14 19.62
C PHE A 219 11.35 9.24 21.10
N TYR A 220 10.51 8.34 21.61
CA TYR A 220 10.15 8.30 23.04
C TYR A 220 11.30 7.75 23.90
N GLY A 221 12.21 6.96 23.33
CA GLY A 221 13.46 6.52 23.95
C GLY A 221 14.35 7.69 24.35
N PHE A 222 14.43 8.73 23.51
CA PHE A 222 15.15 9.96 23.86
C PHE A 222 14.45 10.79 24.95
N LYS A 223 13.12 10.69 25.08
CA LYS A 223 12.34 11.45 26.07
C LYS A 223 12.29 10.82 27.46
N THR A 224 12.43 9.49 27.56
CA THR A 224 12.34 8.81 28.85
C THR A 224 13.58 9.05 29.73
N SER A 225 13.34 9.32 31.02
CA SER A 225 14.40 9.41 32.04
C SER A 225 14.84 8.03 32.57
N SER A 226 13.94 7.04 32.53
CA SER A 226 14.24 5.67 32.97
C SER A 226 15.26 4.99 32.05
N VAL A 227 16.43 4.64 32.58
CA VAL A 227 17.50 3.93 31.85
C VAL A 227 17.02 2.57 31.34
N LYS A 228 16.25 1.81 32.15
CA LYS A 228 15.69 0.51 31.74
C LYS A 228 14.76 0.64 30.55
N THR A 229 13.83 1.60 30.60
CA THR A 229 12.90 1.87 29.49
C THR A 229 13.64 2.35 28.25
N LYS A 230 14.63 3.21 28.43
CA LYS A 230 15.50 3.69 27.35
C LYS A 230 16.19 2.53 26.64
N LEU A 231 16.85 1.65 27.39
CA LEU A 231 17.52 0.47 26.84
C LEU A 231 16.56 -0.39 26.01
N VAL A 232 15.35 -0.68 26.52
CA VAL A 232 14.35 -1.46 25.77
C VAL A 232 13.95 -0.76 24.47
N LEU A 233 13.67 0.54 24.53
CA LEU A 233 13.23 1.32 23.36
C LEU A 233 14.30 1.48 22.27
N PHE A 234 15.59 1.39 22.60
CA PHE A 234 16.69 1.41 21.63
C PHE A 234 17.13 0.01 21.18
N LEU A 235 17.27 -0.95 22.10
CA LEU A 235 17.75 -2.30 21.77
C LEU A 235 16.74 -3.06 20.91
N PHE A 236 15.44 -2.94 21.16
CA PHE A 236 14.44 -3.67 20.39
C PHE A 236 14.48 -3.31 18.89
N PRO A 237 14.43 -2.02 18.48
CA PRO A 237 14.61 -1.66 17.08
C PRO A 237 15.94 -2.15 16.47
N ILE A 238 17.05 -2.04 17.20
CA ILE A 238 18.36 -2.49 16.72
C ILE A 238 18.36 -4.00 16.44
N VAL A 239 17.80 -4.80 17.35
CA VAL A 239 17.69 -6.25 17.18
C VAL A 239 16.77 -6.59 16.01
N VAL A 240 15.62 -5.93 15.88
CA VAL A 240 14.69 -6.16 14.76
C VAL A 240 15.34 -5.84 13.42
N VAL A 241 16.03 -4.70 13.30
CA VAL A 241 16.73 -4.32 12.06
C VAL A 241 17.90 -5.26 11.78
N GLY A 242 18.68 -5.62 12.80
CA GLY A 242 19.81 -6.54 12.66
C GLY A 242 19.39 -7.94 12.22
N LEU A 243 18.35 -8.50 12.83
CA LEU A 243 17.76 -9.79 12.42
C LEU A 243 17.21 -9.72 10.99
N SER A 244 16.47 -8.65 10.65
CA SER A 244 15.94 -8.46 9.30
C SER A 244 17.07 -8.43 8.26
N GLY A 245 18.15 -7.69 8.55
CA GLY A 245 19.34 -7.62 7.69
C GLY A 245 20.03 -8.97 7.54
N TYR A 246 20.18 -9.73 8.63
CA TYR A 246 20.72 -11.09 8.60
C TYR A 246 19.89 -12.02 7.71
N PHE A 247 18.55 -12.03 7.85
CA PHE A 247 17.66 -12.86 7.03
C PHE A 247 17.70 -12.47 5.55
N ILE A 248 17.74 -11.17 5.24
CA ILE A 248 17.88 -10.69 3.86
C ILE A 248 19.22 -11.14 3.28
N ASN A 249 20.33 -10.94 4.01
CA ASN A 249 21.66 -11.37 3.56
C ASN A 249 21.71 -12.88 3.31
N LYS A 250 21.19 -13.67 4.25
CA LYS A 250 21.08 -15.13 4.10
C LYS A 250 20.25 -15.51 2.86
N SER A 251 19.15 -14.81 2.59
CA SER A 251 18.31 -15.07 1.41
C SER A 251 19.02 -14.73 0.11
N ILE A 252 19.76 -13.60 0.07
CA ILE A 252 20.61 -13.21 -1.07
C ILE A 252 21.71 -14.26 -1.29
N THR A 253 22.44 -14.63 -0.24
CA THR A 253 23.48 -15.66 -0.33
C THR A 253 22.89 -16.98 -0.84
N ASN A 254 21.77 -17.43 -0.28
CA ASN A 254 21.13 -18.66 -0.73
C ASN A 254 20.68 -18.59 -2.19
N PHE A 255 20.16 -17.45 -2.65
CA PHE A 255 19.71 -17.26 -4.03
C PHE A 255 20.87 -17.37 -5.03
N TYR A 256 22.03 -16.76 -4.73
CA TYR A 256 23.19 -16.78 -5.63
C TYR A 256 24.12 -17.99 -5.44
N HIS A 257 24.14 -18.60 -4.24
CA HIS A 257 25.06 -19.70 -3.88
C HIS A 257 24.38 -21.06 -3.77
N THR A 258 23.18 -21.28 -4.34
CA THR A 258 22.63 -22.65 -4.37
C THR A 258 23.46 -23.52 -5.34
N SER A 259 24.45 -24.19 -4.77
CA SER A 259 25.24 -25.26 -5.40
C SER A 259 24.43 -26.55 -5.32
N THR A 260 23.53 -26.75 -6.28
CA THR A 260 23.08 -28.09 -6.64
C THR A 260 24.03 -28.65 -7.72
N ALA A 261 24.36 -29.93 -7.63
CA ALA A 261 25.12 -30.59 -8.68
C ALA A 261 24.35 -30.41 -10.00
N ILE A 262 24.97 -29.73 -10.97
CA ILE A 262 24.36 -29.51 -12.28
C ILE A 262 24.05 -30.89 -12.85
N LEU A 263 22.77 -31.18 -13.07
CA LEU A 263 22.36 -32.43 -13.69
C LEU A 263 23.07 -32.55 -15.04
N GLU A 264 23.75 -33.67 -15.26
CA GLU A 264 24.38 -33.96 -16.54
C GLU A 264 23.34 -33.93 -17.67
N GLU A 265 23.77 -33.45 -18.83
CA GLU A 265 22.95 -33.43 -20.03
C GLU A 265 22.82 -34.85 -20.57
N LYS A 266 21.60 -35.39 -20.55
CA LYS A 266 21.31 -36.70 -21.13
C LYS A 266 20.75 -36.55 -22.53
N LYS A 267 21.00 -37.57 -23.37
CA LYS A 267 20.47 -37.62 -24.73
C LYS A 267 19.00 -38.04 -24.77
N TYR A 268 18.62 -39.02 -23.94
CA TYR A 268 17.28 -39.59 -23.89
C TYR A 268 16.78 -39.70 -22.45
N SER A 269 15.46 -39.59 -22.30
CA SER A 269 14.75 -39.87 -21.06
C SER A 269 14.67 -41.39 -20.79
N PRO A 270 14.25 -41.81 -19.58
CA PRO A 270 13.91 -43.21 -19.29
C PRO A 270 12.78 -43.80 -20.17
N TYR A 271 11.96 -42.98 -20.82
CA TYR A 271 10.85 -43.42 -21.67
C TYR A 271 11.14 -43.22 -23.18
N GLY A 272 12.35 -42.80 -23.54
CA GLY A 272 12.84 -42.80 -24.92
C GLY A 272 12.73 -41.46 -25.66
N GLU A 273 12.10 -40.42 -25.10
CA GLU A 273 12.08 -39.10 -25.71
C GLU A 273 13.49 -38.48 -25.70
N LYS A 274 13.88 -37.83 -26.80
CA LYS A 274 15.12 -37.06 -26.88
C LYS A 274 14.98 -35.78 -26.06
N TYR A 275 15.91 -35.53 -25.14
CA TYR A 275 15.90 -34.30 -24.37
C TYR A 275 16.20 -33.08 -25.24
N TRP A 276 15.39 -32.04 -25.05
CA TRP A 276 15.64 -30.70 -25.57
C TRP A 276 16.43 -29.85 -24.57
N HIS A 277 17.33 -29.02 -25.09
CA HIS A 277 18.22 -28.15 -24.37
C HIS A 277 18.39 -26.83 -25.13
N ASP A 278 18.42 -25.69 -24.42
CA ASP A 278 18.79 -24.38 -24.97
C ASP A 278 20.07 -23.88 -24.32
N LEU A 279 21.20 -24.28 -24.89
CA LEU A 279 22.53 -24.02 -24.34
C LEU A 279 22.88 -22.53 -24.18
N ASN A 280 22.15 -21.63 -24.84
CA ASN A 280 22.38 -20.18 -24.77
C ASN A 280 21.61 -19.52 -23.61
N ASN A 281 20.72 -20.26 -22.94
CA ASN A 281 19.92 -19.76 -21.83
C ASN A 281 20.44 -20.28 -20.50
N ASP A 282 20.86 -19.35 -19.63
CA ASP A 282 21.45 -19.59 -18.31
C ASP A 282 20.47 -19.37 -17.14
N ASP A 283 19.18 -19.44 -17.42
CA ASP A 283 18.14 -19.30 -16.41
C ASP A 283 18.22 -20.46 -15.43
N LYS A 284 18.22 -20.12 -14.13
CA LYS A 284 18.33 -21.10 -13.05
C LYS A 284 17.18 -20.98 -12.05
N GLU A 285 16.77 -22.12 -11.51
CA GLU A 285 15.92 -22.24 -10.34
C GLU A 285 16.66 -23.08 -9.30
N ASN A 286 16.91 -22.51 -8.11
CA ASN A 286 17.67 -23.15 -7.03
C ASN A 286 19.03 -23.74 -7.50
N GLY A 287 19.70 -23.05 -8.43
CA GLY A 287 20.99 -23.47 -9.00
C GLY A 287 20.92 -24.35 -10.25
N ASN A 288 19.76 -24.94 -10.56
CA ASN A 288 19.57 -25.84 -11.70
C ASN A 288 19.12 -25.09 -12.96
N TYR A 289 19.65 -25.43 -14.13
CA TYR A 289 19.25 -24.80 -15.41
C TYR A 289 17.81 -25.15 -15.79
N VAL A 290 17.00 -24.13 -16.09
CA VAL A 290 15.59 -24.28 -16.48
C VAL A 290 15.48 -24.96 -17.83
N TYR A 291 16.27 -24.54 -18.83
CA TYR A 291 16.15 -25.00 -20.22
C TYR A 291 17.16 -26.10 -20.59
N ARG A 292 17.34 -27.08 -19.69
CA ARG A 292 18.12 -28.31 -19.92
C ARG A 292 17.29 -29.53 -19.56
N ASN A 293 17.54 -30.66 -20.22
CA ASN A 293 16.95 -31.95 -19.88
C ASN A 293 15.41 -31.93 -19.90
N ILE A 294 14.79 -31.39 -20.97
CA ILE A 294 13.32 -31.29 -21.12
C ILE A 294 12.80 -32.29 -22.16
N ALA A 295 11.92 -33.20 -21.74
CA ALA A 295 11.19 -34.14 -22.59
C ALA A 295 9.72 -33.65 -22.66
N LYS A 296 9.38 -32.89 -23.70
CA LYS A 296 8.14 -32.09 -23.75
C LYS A 296 6.89 -32.95 -23.94
N GLU A 297 6.96 -33.95 -24.81
CA GLU A 297 5.83 -34.87 -25.08
C GLU A 297 5.50 -35.68 -23.82
N GLU A 298 6.53 -36.15 -23.12
CA GLU A 298 6.41 -36.86 -21.85
C GLU A 298 5.82 -35.99 -20.74
N LEU A 299 6.23 -34.73 -20.64
CA LEU A 299 5.67 -33.78 -19.67
C LEU A 299 4.18 -33.54 -19.94
N GLU A 300 3.81 -33.30 -21.20
CA GLU A 300 2.43 -33.07 -21.61
C GLU A 300 1.53 -34.27 -21.27
N TYR A 301 1.96 -35.47 -21.68
CA TYR A 301 1.26 -36.71 -21.38
C TYR A 301 1.13 -36.95 -19.86
N ALA A 302 2.22 -36.79 -19.12
CA ALA A 302 2.23 -37.08 -17.68
C ALA A 302 1.40 -36.07 -16.88
N TRP A 303 1.48 -34.78 -17.23
CA TRP A 303 0.74 -33.72 -16.53
C TRP A 303 -0.77 -33.90 -16.70
N ASN A 304 -1.22 -34.15 -17.94
CA ASN A 304 -2.63 -34.38 -18.26
C ASN A 304 -3.21 -35.64 -17.60
N LYS A 305 -2.37 -36.53 -17.04
CA LYS A 305 -2.82 -37.68 -16.24
C LYS A 305 -2.98 -37.37 -14.75
N VAL A 306 -2.23 -36.41 -14.22
CA VAL A 306 -2.18 -36.13 -12.77
C VAL A 306 -2.97 -34.88 -12.37
N SER A 307 -3.31 -34.01 -13.33
CA SER A 307 -4.07 -32.78 -13.10
C SER A 307 -5.27 -32.67 -14.05
N ASN A 308 -6.32 -31.99 -13.58
CA ASN A 308 -7.48 -31.62 -14.41
C ASN A 308 -7.21 -30.35 -15.24
N ILE A 309 -6.14 -29.60 -14.96
CA ILE A 309 -5.74 -28.44 -15.76
C ILE A 309 -4.86 -28.92 -16.90
N HIS A 310 -5.26 -28.64 -18.14
CA HIS A 310 -4.52 -29.06 -19.32
C HIS A 310 -3.10 -28.44 -19.38
N TYR A 311 -2.10 -29.23 -19.80
CA TYR A 311 -0.69 -28.81 -19.90
C TYR A 311 -0.47 -27.56 -20.77
N ARG A 312 -1.16 -27.48 -21.90
CA ARG A 312 -1.17 -26.31 -22.80
C ARG A 312 -2.13 -25.19 -22.36
N GLY A 313 -2.78 -25.37 -21.22
CA GLY A 313 -3.70 -24.41 -20.62
C GLY A 313 -2.99 -23.36 -19.77
N LYS A 314 -3.79 -22.69 -18.94
CA LYS A 314 -3.31 -21.74 -17.95
C LYS A 314 -3.59 -22.24 -16.54
N ASP A 315 -2.65 -21.97 -15.64
CA ASP A 315 -2.84 -22.22 -14.22
C ASP A 315 -3.84 -21.21 -13.61
N LEU A 316 -4.15 -21.35 -12.33
CA LEU A 316 -5.12 -20.49 -11.65
C LEU A 316 -4.67 -19.01 -11.55
N LYS A 317 -3.39 -18.71 -11.81
CA LYS A 317 -2.86 -17.33 -11.91
C LYS A 317 -2.85 -16.81 -13.35
N GLY A 318 -3.30 -17.61 -14.32
CA GLY A 318 -3.31 -17.24 -15.73
C GLY A 318 -1.97 -17.43 -16.44
N GLN A 319 -1.00 -18.13 -15.83
CA GLN A 319 0.31 -18.40 -16.42
C GLN A 319 0.28 -19.72 -17.22
N PRO A 320 1.12 -19.89 -18.25
CA PRO A 320 1.21 -21.16 -18.97
C PRO A 320 1.66 -22.30 -18.04
N VAL A 321 0.88 -23.38 -17.96
CA VAL A 321 1.17 -24.51 -17.06
C VAL A 321 2.49 -25.17 -17.41
N GLU A 322 2.82 -25.30 -18.69
CA GLU A 322 4.13 -25.76 -19.18
C GLU A 322 5.29 -25.02 -18.51
N ALA A 323 5.23 -23.69 -18.46
CA ALA A 323 6.28 -22.88 -17.86
C ALA A 323 6.36 -23.08 -16.34
N THR A 324 5.22 -23.14 -15.66
CA THR A 324 5.15 -23.38 -14.22
C THR A 324 5.71 -24.76 -13.86
N LEU A 325 5.31 -25.81 -14.59
CA LEU A 325 5.76 -27.19 -14.36
C LEU A 325 7.26 -27.35 -14.58
N ILE A 326 7.79 -26.84 -15.71
CA ILE A 326 9.22 -26.94 -16.04
C ILE A 326 10.06 -26.25 -14.94
N ARG A 327 9.68 -25.04 -14.52
CA ARG A 327 10.38 -24.32 -13.45
C ARG A 327 10.26 -25.06 -12.12
N PHE A 328 9.10 -25.64 -11.80
CA PHE A 328 8.90 -26.39 -10.56
C PHE A 328 9.80 -27.62 -10.49
N LEU A 329 9.86 -28.43 -11.56
CA LEU A 329 10.76 -29.59 -11.62
C LEU A 329 12.24 -29.17 -11.60
N THR A 330 12.57 -28.06 -12.27
CA THR A 330 13.92 -27.48 -12.21
C THR A 330 14.30 -27.14 -10.77
N SER A 331 13.40 -26.50 -10.03
CA SER A 331 13.64 -26.09 -8.65
C SER A 331 13.87 -27.26 -7.70
N LYS A 332 13.34 -28.45 -8.02
CA LYS A 332 13.57 -29.72 -7.30
C LYS A 332 14.91 -30.38 -7.65
N GLY A 333 15.60 -29.93 -8.71
CA GLY A 333 16.79 -30.60 -9.24
C GLY A 333 16.46 -31.91 -9.94
N GLU A 334 15.30 -31.99 -10.60
CA GLU A 334 14.85 -33.19 -11.33
C GLU A 334 14.98 -33.01 -12.85
N TYR A 335 15.16 -34.13 -13.56
CA TYR A 335 15.00 -34.15 -15.02
C TYR A 335 13.53 -33.88 -15.38
N LYS A 336 13.26 -33.07 -16.41
CA LYS A 336 11.87 -32.69 -16.75
C LYS A 336 11.29 -33.70 -17.73
N ASN A 337 10.84 -34.83 -17.18
CA ASN A 337 10.34 -36.00 -17.90
C ASN A 337 9.10 -36.60 -17.22
N GLN A 338 8.53 -37.64 -17.82
CA GLN A 338 7.33 -38.30 -17.29
C GLN A 338 7.54 -38.85 -15.87
N LYS A 339 8.71 -39.44 -15.57
CA LYS A 339 9.01 -40.01 -14.25
C LYS A 339 8.92 -38.93 -13.15
N ALA A 340 9.49 -37.76 -13.39
CA ALA A 340 9.49 -36.68 -12.43
C ALA A 340 8.09 -36.14 -12.15
N VAL A 341 7.23 -36.05 -13.17
CA VAL A 341 5.83 -35.63 -13.01
C VAL A 341 5.01 -36.67 -12.23
N MET A 342 5.16 -37.95 -12.54
CA MET A 342 4.45 -39.03 -11.84
C MET A 342 4.87 -39.16 -10.37
N ASN A 343 6.06 -38.69 -10.02
CA ASN A 343 6.56 -38.65 -8.64
C ASN A 343 6.11 -37.41 -7.86
N LEU A 344 5.34 -36.49 -8.46
CA LEU A 344 4.81 -35.33 -7.75
C LEU A 344 3.78 -35.76 -6.71
N THR A 345 3.89 -35.21 -5.51
CA THR A 345 2.88 -35.40 -4.47
C THR A 345 1.60 -34.60 -4.80
N PRO A 346 0.43 -34.98 -4.24
CA PRO A 346 -0.81 -34.21 -4.42
C PRO A 346 -0.68 -32.73 -4.01
N LYS A 347 0.15 -32.43 -3.00
CA LYS A 347 0.44 -31.06 -2.56
C LYS A 347 1.21 -30.27 -3.64
N GLU A 348 2.14 -30.91 -4.33
CA GLU A 348 2.95 -30.27 -5.38
C GLU A 348 2.14 -30.06 -6.67
N ILE A 349 1.30 -31.03 -7.04
CA ILE A 349 0.37 -30.86 -8.18
C ILE A 349 -0.52 -29.65 -7.94
N LYS A 350 -1.17 -29.57 -6.77
CA LYS A 350 -2.00 -28.42 -6.39
C LYS A 350 -1.22 -27.11 -6.37
N ALA A 351 0.06 -27.14 -5.99
CA ALA A 351 0.91 -25.96 -6.00
C ALA A 351 1.17 -25.45 -7.42
N ILE A 352 1.48 -26.35 -8.35
CA ILE A 352 1.68 -26.02 -9.77
C ILE A 352 0.38 -25.50 -10.38
N GLU A 353 -0.77 -26.11 -10.08
CA GLU A 353 -2.09 -25.61 -10.48
C GLU A 353 -2.37 -24.20 -9.95
N GLN A 354 -1.83 -23.85 -8.78
CA GLN A 354 -1.89 -22.51 -8.18
C GLN A 354 -0.81 -21.54 -8.71
N GLY A 355 -0.04 -21.93 -9.72
CA GLY A 355 1.03 -21.10 -10.28
C GLY A 355 2.20 -20.89 -9.33
N ILE A 356 2.60 -21.93 -8.59
CA ILE A 356 3.85 -21.97 -7.82
C ILE A 356 4.90 -22.66 -8.68
N SER A 357 5.93 -21.93 -9.07
CA SER A 357 6.99 -22.40 -9.97
C SER A 357 8.27 -22.87 -9.26
N ASN A 358 8.32 -22.81 -7.92
CA ASN A 358 9.50 -23.19 -7.13
C ASN A 358 9.09 -23.98 -5.88
N CYS A 359 9.65 -25.18 -5.70
CA CYS A 359 9.31 -26.11 -4.62
C CYS A 359 9.63 -25.56 -3.23
N ASN A 360 10.66 -24.69 -3.10
CA ASN A 360 11.02 -24.07 -1.83
C ASN A 360 9.89 -23.18 -1.30
N TYR A 361 9.01 -22.67 -2.17
CA TYR A 361 7.86 -21.87 -1.74
C TYR A 361 6.82 -22.66 -0.93
N LEU A 362 6.87 -23.99 -0.97
CA LEU A 362 6.00 -24.88 -0.18
C LEU A 362 6.42 -25.04 1.27
N THR A 363 7.67 -24.74 1.58
CA THR A 363 8.25 -24.82 2.93
C THR A 363 8.63 -23.45 3.47
N SER A 364 8.94 -22.48 2.59
CA SER A 364 9.21 -21.10 2.97
C SER A 364 7.99 -20.40 3.56
N ASN A 365 8.24 -19.51 4.52
CA ASN A 365 7.22 -18.59 5.02
C ASN A 365 6.94 -17.45 4.02
N ALA A 366 5.88 -16.66 4.27
CA ALA A 366 5.48 -15.58 3.36
C ALA A 366 6.55 -14.50 3.17
N PHE A 367 7.35 -14.22 4.20
CA PHE A 367 8.41 -13.23 4.15
C PHE A 367 9.56 -13.68 3.23
N GLU A 368 10.04 -14.91 3.39
CA GLU A 368 11.08 -15.51 2.53
C GLU A 368 10.68 -15.51 1.06
N ARG A 369 9.45 -15.93 0.75
CA ARG A 369 8.93 -15.89 -0.63
C ARG A 369 8.96 -14.47 -1.21
N ARG A 370 8.61 -13.46 -0.41
CA ARG A 370 8.63 -12.07 -0.87
C ARG A 370 10.06 -11.59 -1.11
N ILE A 371 11.00 -11.88 -0.23
CA ILE A 371 12.42 -11.51 -0.42
C ILE A 371 13.00 -12.18 -1.68
N ASN A 372 12.79 -13.49 -1.84
CA ASN A 372 13.27 -14.22 -3.02
C ASN A 372 12.67 -13.69 -4.32
N SER A 373 11.37 -13.37 -4.33
CA SER A 373 10.71 -12.69 -5.46
C SER A 373 11.41 -11.37 -5.79
N ILE A 374 11.74 -10.54 -4.80
CA ILE A 374 12.39 -9.24 -5.02
C ILE A 374 13.80 -9.43 -5.60
N ILE A 375 14.59 -10.37 -5.07
CA ILE A 375 15.93 -10.66 -5.57
C ILE A 375 15.87 -11.11 -7.04
N TRP A 376 14.92 -12.00 -7.36
CA TRP A 376 14.70 -12.46 -8.74
C TRP A 376 14.25 -11.33 -9.67
N GLU A 377 13.39 -10.40 -9.22
CA GLU A 377 13.00 -9.22 -9.99
C GLU A 377 14.24 -8.40 -10.41
N PHE A 378 15.14 -8.10 -9.46
CA PHE A 378 16.37 -7.33 -9.73
C PHE A 378 17.38 -8.08 -10.59
N ASP A 379 17.53 -9.41 -10.44
CA ASP A 379 18.39 -10.19 -11.31
C ASP A 379 17.90 -10.15 -12.77
N ASN A 380 16.59 -10.28 -13.01
CA ASN A 380 16.03 -10.13 -14.36
C ASN A 380 16.30 -8.74 -14.95
N TYR A 381 16.09 -7.69 -14.16
CA TYR A 381 16.38 -6.32 -14.58
C TYR A 381 17.83 -6.15 -15.02
N ASN A 382 18.78 -6.62 -14.21
CA ASN A 382 20.21 -6.50 -14.49
C ASN A 382 20.65 -7.28 -15.74
N ARG A 383 19.93 -8.36 -16.08
CA ARG A 383 20.18 -9.16 -17.28
C ARG A 383 19.41 -8.68 -18.51
N GLY A 384 18.70 -7.54 -18.43
CA GLY A 384 17.93 -7.01 -19.55
C GLY A 384 16.71 -7.86 -19.94
N ARG A 385 16.21 -8.68 -19.01
CA ARG A 385 15.05 -9.55 -19.23
C ARG A 385 13.75 -8.81 -18.97
N ASP A 386 12.64 -9.40 -19.40
CA ASP A 386 11.31 -8.86 -19.16
C ASP A 386 11.01 -8.74 -17.66
N TYR A 387 10.62 -7.53 -17.24
CA TYR A 387 10.21 -7.20 -15.87
C TYR A 387 8.77 -6.64 -15.81
N ASN A 388 7.96 -6.84 -16.85
CA ASN A 388 6.54 -6.49 -16.84
C ASN A 388 5.81 -7.25 -15.71
N GLY A 389 5.02 -6.54 -14.91
CA GLY A 389 4.31 -7.10 -13.75
C GLY A 389 5.12 -7.18 -12.44
N HIS A 390 6.41 -6.84 -12.46
CA HIS A 390 7.30 -6.91 -11.30
C HIS A 390 7.37 -5.58 -10.52
N SER A 391 6.59 -5.50 -9.43
CA SER A 391 6.22 -4.22 -8.82
C SER A 391 7.39 -3.41 -8.26
N ILE A 392 8.53 -4.01 -7.90
CA ILE A 392 9.66 -3.25 -7.33
C ILE A 392 10.54 -2.68 -8.43
N VAL A 393 10.94 -3.52 -9.38
CA VAL A 393 11.77 -3.09 -10.52
C VAL A 393 11.03 -2.09 -11.38
N MET A 394 9.73 -2.28 -11.61
CA MET A 394 8.94 -1.30 -12.34
C MET A 394 8.98 0.08 -11.66
N ARG A 395 8.87 0.17 -10.32
CA ARG A 395 9.02 1.45 -9.60
C ARG A 395 10.39 2.10 -9.80
N TRP A 396 11.45 1.30 -9.84
CA TRP A 396 12.79 1.81 -10.15
C TRP A 396 12.86 2.44 -11.54
N VAL A 397 12.25 1.81 -12.55
CA VAL A 397 12.14 2.35 -13.91
C VAL A 397 11.28 3.62 -13.91
N TYR A 398 10.14 3.62 -13.20
CA TYR A 398 9.28 4.79 -13.09
C TYR A 398 10.01 6.00 -12.52
N TRP A 399 10.90 5.80 -11.54
CA TRP A 399 11.70 6.88 -10.95
C TRP A 399 12.75 7.42 -11.92
N LYS A 400 13.37 6.56 -12.75
CA LYS A 400 14.28 6.99 -13.82
C LYS A 400 13.54 7.83 -14.87
N THR A 401 12.39 7.36 -15.32
CA THR A 401 11.51 8.08 -16.26
C THR A 401 11.04 9.41 -15.68
N ALA A 402 10.60 9.43 -14.41
CA ALA A 402 10.22 10.63 -13.70
C ALA A 402 11.35 11.67 -13.63
N PHE A 403 12.58 11.22 -13.35
CA PHE A 403 13.75 12.08 -13.29
C PHE A 403 14.10 12.68 -14.66
N ALA A 404 13.94 11.92 -15.74
CA ALA A 404 14.12 12.43 -17.10
C ALA A 404 13.10 13.54 -17.42
N ILE A 405 11.83 13.33 -17.10
CA ILE A 405 10.76 14.33 -17.29
C ILE A 405 11.04 15.59 -16.46
N PHE A 406 11.44 15.42 -15.19
CA PHE A 406 11.74 16.52 -14.30
C PHE A 406 12.87 17.42 -14.83
N LYS A 407 13.92 16.82 -15.41
CA LYS A 407 15.03 17.58 -16.01
C LYS A 407 14.61 18.48 -17.17
N GLU A 408 13.58 18.09 -17.90
CA GLU A 408 13.04 18.90 -19.01
C GLU A 408 12.06 19.98 -18.51
N ASN A 409 11.55 19.86 -17.28
CA ASN A 409 10.48 20.70 -16.74
C ASN A 409 10.77 21.20 -15.31
N ILE A 410 12.01 21.64 -15.07
CA ILE A 410 12.54 21.83 -13.70
C ILE A 410 11.73 22.82 -12.87
N LEU A 411 11.32 23.97 -13.42
CA LEU A 411 10.73 25.05 -12.60
C LEU A 411 9.26 24.80 -12.26
N PHE A 412 8.43 24.57 -13.28
CA PHE A 412 6.97 24.49 -13.14
C PHE A 412 6.41 23.08 -13.34
N GLY A 413 7.22 22.12 -13.77
CA GLY A 413 6.76 20.76 -14.06
C GLY A 413 5.91 20.70 -15.31
N VAL A 414 5.21 19.58 -15.47
CA VAL A 414 4.41 19.28 -16.67
C VAL A 414 2.96 19.73 -16.58
N GLY A 415 2.49 20.12 -15.39
CA GLY A 415 1.12 20.58 -15.17
C GLY A 415 0.20 19.49 -14.63
N THR A 416 -0.91 19.93 -14.03
CA THR A 416 -1.87 19.06 -13.31
C THR A 416 -2.53 18.01 -14.22
N GLY A 417 -2.77 18.35 -15.48
CA GLY A 417 -3.39 17.46 -16.46
C GLY A 417 -2.46 16.43 -17.09
N ASP A 418 -1.18 16.77 -17.24
CA ASP A 418 -0.35 16.18 -18.30
C ASP A 418 0.63 15.12 -17.77
N ILE A 419 0.64 14.87 -16.46
CA ILE A 419 1.62 13.96 -15.85
C ILE A 419 1.59 12.55 -16.47
N GLN A 420 0.43 11.94 -16.73
CA GLN A 420 0.43 10.61 -17.36
C GLN A 420 0.94 10.66 -18.80
N ASP A 421 0.58 11.71 -19.53
CA ASP A 421 0.97 11.88 -20.93
C ASP A 421 2.48 12.10 -21.05
N ALA A 422 3.06 12.86 -20.13
CA ALA A 422 4.50 13.05 -20.01
C ALA A 422 5.24 11.73 -19.72
N PHE A 423 4.71 10.89 -18.82
CA PHE A 423 5.25 9.56 -18.57
C PHE A 423 5.17 8.66 -19.81
N ASN A 424 4.02 8.60 -20.47
CA ASN A 424 3.84 7.79 -21.68
C ASN A 424 4.81 8.21 -22.78
N LYS A 425 4.93 9.52 -23.04
CA LYS A 425 5.87 10.09 -24.02
C LYS A 425 7.32 9.78 -23.65
N GLN A 426 7.69 9.84 -22.38
CA GLN A 426 9.04 9.51 -21.95
C GLN A 426 9.33 8.02 -22.08
N TYR A 427 8.37 7.13 -21.82
CA TYR A 427 8.54 5.69 -22.06
C TYR A 427 8.78 5.37 -23.54
N ASP A 428 8.12 6.08 -24.46
CA ASP A 428 8.37 5.95 -25.90
C ASP A 428 9.77 6.45 -26.26
N LYS A 429 10.18 7.60 -25.71
CA LYS A 429 11.53 8.16 -25.90
C LYS A 429 12.64 7.22 -25.39
N ASP A 430 12.38 6.54 -24.28
CA ASP A 430 13.32 5.61 -23.65
C ASP A 430 13.32 4.21 -24.31
N ASN A 431 12.47 3.95 -25.32
CA ASN A 431 12.22 2.62 -25.89
C ASN A 431 11.94 1.56 -24.79
N SER A 432 11.11 1.93 -23.81
CA SER A 432 10.84 1.10 -22.65
C SER A 432 10.21 -0.24 -23.03
N ILE A 433 10.72 -1.34 -22.47
CA ILE A 433 10.14 -2.69 -22.61
C ILE A 433 8.79 -2.84 -21.88
N LEU A 434 8.40 -1.84 -21.09
CA LEU A 434 7.12 -1.84 -20.40
C LEU A 434 5.97 -1.75 -21.39
N THR A 435 5.09 -2.74 -21.34
CA THR A 435 3.82 -2.72 -22.07
C THR A 435 2.93 -1.61 -21.52
N GLU A 436 1.98 -1.14 -22.34
CA GLU A 436 1.10 -0.01 -22.02
C GLU A 436 0.39 -0.16 -20.65
N LYS A 437 -0.06 -1.38 -20.33
CA LYS A 437 -0.69 -1.71 -19.04
C LYS A 437 0.21 -1.40 -17.83
N PHE A 438 1.53 -1.49 -17.99
CA PHE A 438 2.51 -1.29 -16.93
C PHE A 438 3.25 0.04 -17.03
N ARG A 439 2.83 0.94 -17.92
CA ARG A 439 3.36 2.31 -18.02
C ARG A 439 2.67 3.22 -16.99
N LEU A 440 3.08 3.09 -15.73
CA LEU A 440 2.52 3.85 -14.62
C LEU A 440 3.41 5.05 -14.24
N ARG A 441 2.93 5.85 -13.29
CA ARG A 441 3.65 7.00 -12.71
C ARG A 441 4.66 6.55 -11.66
N ALA A 442 5.30 7.50 -10.99
CA ALA A 442 6.37 7.24 -10.04
C ALA A 442 5.99 6.32 -8.87
N HIS A 443 4.70 6.19 -8.50
CA HIS A 443 4.29 5.51 -7.25
C HIS A 443 5.08 6.04 -6.05
N ASN A 444 5.27 7.36 -6.01
CA ASN A 444 5.99 8.06 -4.97
C ASN A 444 5.48 9.51 -4.99
N GLN A 445 4.71 9.88 -3.97
CA GLN A 445 4.00 11.15 -3.93
C GLN A 445 4.96 12.35 -4.04
N PHE A 446 6.17 12.24 -3.49
CA PHE A 446 7.17 13.30 -3.55
C PHE A 446 7.66 13.48 -4.99
N ILE A 447 8.10 12.40 -5.64
CA ILE A 447 8.55 12.45 -7.03
C ILE A 447 7.42 12.96 -7.94
N THR A 448 6.20 12.44 -7.77
CA THR A 448 5.01 12.86 -8.51
C THR A 448 4.71 14.34 -8.33
N ALA A 449 4.86 14.91 -7.12
CA ALA A 449 4.67 16.33 -6.88
C ALA A 449 5.73 17.19 -7.60
N PHE A 450 7.00 16.79 -7.56
CA PHE A 450 8.08 17.51 -8.26
C PHE A 450 7.98 17.41 -9.78
N VAL A 451 7.51 16.29 -10.33
CA VAL A 451 7.29 16.16 -11.78
C VAL A 451 6.08 16.99 -12.22
N THR A 452 4.96 16.90 -11.50
CA THR A 452 3.72 17.62 -11.85
C THR A 452 3.91 19.13 -11.74
N TYR A 453 4.48 19.63 -10.64
CA TYR A 453 4.50 21.06 -10.29
C TYR A 453 5.89 21.70 -10.33
N GLY A 454 6.91 20.95 -10.76
CA GLY A 454 8.30 21.40 -10.81
C GLY A 454 8.91 21.58 -9.43
N PHE A 455 10.08 22.20 -9.39
CA PHE A 455 10.82 22.46 -8.16
C PHE A 455 10.07 23.43 -7.25
N ILE A 456 9.54 24.53 -7.80
CA ILE A 456 8.77 25.51 -7.02
C ILE A 456 7.59 24.83 -6.35
N GLY A 457 6.87 24.01 -7.12
CA GLY A 457 5.72 23.32 -6.59
C GLY A 457 5.99 22.15 -5.69
N GLY A 458 7.06 21.42 -5.94
CA GLY A 458 7.59 20.40 -5.03
C GLY A 458 7.93 21.00 -3.67
N ILE A 459 8.57 22.18 -3.61
CA ILE A 459 8.84 22.88 -2.36
C ILE A 459 7.54 23.31 -1.66
N LEU A 460 6.57 23.86 -2.39
CA LEU A 460 5.26 24.22 -1.81
C LEU A 460 4.52 23.00 -1.26
N PHE A 461 4.62 21.84 -1.92
CA PHE A 461 4.10 20.58 -1.41
C PHE A 461 4.80 20.13 -0.12
N LEU A 462 6.12 20.26 -0.03
CA LEU A 462 6.86 19.98 1.21
C LEU A 462 6.46 20.94 2.34
N VAL A 463 6.26 22.22 2.03
CA VAL A 463 5.78 23.21 3.01
C VAL A 463 4.37 22.84 3.49
N PHE A 464 3.44 22.53 2.59
CA PHE A 464 2.10 22.04 2.92
C PHE A 464 2.13 20.89 3.92
N LEU A 465 3.06 19.94 3.71
CA LEU A 465 3.14 18.71 4.49
C LEU A 465 3.84 18.90 5.84
N PHE A 466 5.01 19.54 5.86
CA PHE A 466 5.88 19.59 7.04
C PHE A 466 5.69 20.86 7.89
N TYR A 467 5.24 21.98 7.32
CA TYR A 467 5.10 23.23 8.08
C TYR A 467 4.11 23.12 9.24
N PRO A 468 2.88 22.55 9.08
CA PRO A 468 1.95 22.38 10.19
C PRO A 468 2.54 21.55 11.33
N PHE A 469 3.25 20.46 10.99
CA PHE A 469 3.91 19.57 11.95
C PHE A 469 4.97 20.29 12.79
N ILE A 470 5.80 21.13 12.15
CA ILE A 470 6.90 21.85 12.80
C ILE A 470 6.36 23.06 13.58
N ALA A 471 5.58 23.92 12.94
CA ALA A 471 5.13 25.20 13.49
C ALA A 471 4.25 25.03 14.74
N LEU A 472 3.48 23.94 14.80
CA LEU A 472 2.60 23.65 15.94
C LEU A 472 3.23 22.66 16.95
N ASN A 473 4.50 22.27 16.77
CA ASN A 473 5.21 21.31 17.61
C ASN A 473 4.43 19.99 17.80
N LEU A 474 3.78 19.50 16.74
CA LEU A 474 2.84 18.36 16.83
C LEU A 474 3.52 17.04 17.15
N LYS A 475 4.85 16.97 17.05
CA LYS A 475 5.68 15.86 17.54
C LYS A 475 5.51 15.56 19.03
N GLN A 476 4.89 16.44 19.81
CA GLN A 476 4.58 16.17 21.21
C GLN A 476 3.34 15.29 21.39
N HIS A 477 2.40 15.30 20.43
CA HIS A 477 1.16 14.54 20.51
C HIS A 477 1.31 13.18 19.82
N PHE A 478 1.18 12.10 20.60
CA PHE A 478 1.38 10.73 20.11
C PHE A 478 0.51 10.40 18.88
N LEU A 479 -0.79 10.72 18.95
CA LEU A 479 -1.73 10.41 17.87
C LEU A 479 -1.36 11.11 16.56
N TYR A 480 -1.02 12.41 16.62
CA TYR A 480 -0.60 13.15 15.43
C TYR A 480 0.72 12.62 14.89
N LEU A 481 1.72 12.37 15.75
CA LEU A 481 3.01 11.87 15.31
C LEU A 481 2.88 10.49 14.62
N ALA A 482 2.11 9.58 15.21
CA ALA A 482 1.84 8.27 14.62
C ALA A 482 1.11 8.39 13.27
N PHE A 483 0.03 9.19 13.22
CA PHE A 483 -0.69 9.48 11.97
C PHE A 483 0.24 10.04 10.89
N PHE A 484 1.02 11.07 11.24
CA PHE A 484 1.92 11.75 10.32
C PHE A 484 2.97 10.77 9.76
N LEU A 485 3.60 9.96 10.62
CA LEU A 485 4.57 8.95 10.19
C LEU A 485 3.95 7.90 9.26
N VAL A 486 2.77 7.38 9.59
CA VAL A 486 2.03 6.44 8.72
C VAL A 486 1.82 7.04 7.32
N MET A 487 1.40 8.30 7.25
CA MET A 487 1.14 8.98 5.97
C MET A 487 2.43 9.27 5.19
N ILE A 488 3.48 9.77 5.85
CA ILE A 488 4.77 10.06 5.20
C ILE A 488 5.41 8.78 4.66
N ILE A 489 5.47 7.71 5.45
CA ILE A 489 6.07 6.44 5.03
C ILE A 489 5.29 5.86 3.85
N SER A 490 3.96 5.96 3.87
CA SER A 490 3.13 5.55 2.74
C SER A 490 3.46 6.30 1.44
N MET A 491 3.66 7.61 1.53
CA MET A 491 3.95 8.48 0.37
C MET A 491 5.26 8.15 -0.36
N PHE A 492 6.19 7.45 0.29
CA PHE A 492 7.41 6.95 -0.39
C PHE A 492 7.15 5.75 -1.31
N THR A 493 6.05 5.04 -1.11
CA THR A 493 5.74 3.79 -1.82
C THR A 493 4.57 3.90 -2.80
N GLU A 494 3.76 4.95 -2.66
CA GLU A 494 2.56 5.19 -3.45
C GLU A 494 2.23 6.68 -3.58
N ASP A 495 1.44 7.03 -4.59
CA ASP A 495 0.83 8.35 -4.74
C ASP A 495 -0.42 8.47 -3.84
N THR A 496 -0.18 8.58 -2.53
CA THR A 496 -1.22 8.54 -1.48
C THR A 496 -2.30 9.61 -1.60
N LEU A 497 -1.92 10.80 -2.04
CA LEU A 497 -2.82 11.94 -2.16
C LEU A 497 -3.51 11.99 -3.53
N ASP A 498 -3.18 11.09 -4.44
CA ASP A 498 -3.81 11.03 -5.77
C ASP A 498 -4.97 10.03 -5.80
N THR A 499 -5.36 9.40 -4.69
CA THR A 499 -6.61 8.61 -4.63
C THR A 499 -7.60 9.24 -3.68
N GLN A 500 -8.91 9.18 -4.01
CA GLN A 500 -9.96 9.81 -3.19
C GLN A 500 -9.89 9.40 -1.72
N VAL A 501 -9.68 8.10 -1.45
CA VAL A 501 -9.61 7.55 -0.09
C VAL A 501 -8.32 7.99 0.61
N GLY A 502 -7.16 7.87 -0.04
CA GLY A 502 -5.88 8.24 0.58
C GLY A 502 -5.76 9.73 0.86
N LEU A 503 -6.26 10.55 -0.07
CA LEU A 503 -6.41 11.99 0.11
C LEU A 503 -7.35 12.32 1.27
N THR A 504 -8.56 11.74 1.28
CA THR A 504 -9.53 12.06 2.32
C THR A 504 -9.03 11.60 3.69
N LEU A 505 -8.42 10.42 3.78
CA LEU A 505 -7.77 9.92 5.00
C LEU A 505 -6.75 10.93 5.52
N PHE A 506 -5.87 11.44 4.65
CA PHE A 506 -4.90 12.47 5.03
C PHE A 506 -5.59 13.73 5.53
N VAL A 507 -6.40 14.39 4.70
CA VAL A 507 -6.93 15.73 5.00
C VAL A 507 -7.86 15.70 6.20
N PHE A 508 -8.72 14.68 6.29
CA PHE A 508 -9.67 14.52 7.37
C PHE A 508 -8.96 14.43 8.73
N PHE A 509 -8.05 13.46 8.90
CA PHE A 509 -7.34 13.30 10.17
C PHE A 509 -6.34 14.42 10.43
N ASN A 510 -5.66 14.94 9.39
CA ASN A 510 -4.74 16.07 9.54
C ASN A 510 -5.47 17.31 10.09
N SER A 511 -6.59 17.70 9.49
CA SER A 511 -7.40 18.82 9.97
C SER A 511 -7.99 18.57 11.35
N LEU A 512 -8.54 17.37 11.59
CA LEU A 512 -9.15 17.02 12.87
C LEU A 512 -8.15 17.12 14.03
N LEU A 513 -6.96 16.55 13.86
CA LEU A 513 -5.92 16.49 14.90
C LEU A 513 -5.19 17.85 15.06
N ILE A 514 -5.04 18.65 14.00
CA ILE A 514 -4.45 19.99 14.09
C ILE A 514 -5.37 20.94 14.87
N PHE A 515 -6.64 21.01 14.49
CA PHE A 515 -7.56 22.01 15.04
C PHE A 515 -8.09 21.65 16.43
N ASN A 516 -7.93 20.40 16.86
CA ASN A 516 -8.32 19.94 18.20
C ASN A 516 -7.12 19.41 19.00
N LYS A 517 -5.91 19.93 18.75
CA LYS A 517 -4.68 19.48 19.41
C LYS A 517 -4.69 19.57 20.93
N GLU A 518 -5.50 20.49 21.50
CA GLU A 518 -5.62 20.70 22.94
C GLU A 518 -6.32 19.53 23.64
N GLU A 519 -7.05 18.71 22.87
CA GLU A 519 -7.80 17.54 23.34
C GLU A 519 -7.03 16.21 23.14
N LEU A 520 -5.77 16.25 22.64
CA LEU A 520 -4.96 15.08 22.25
C LEU A 520 -4.00 14.55 23.30
#